data_AF-A0A439PG56-F1
#
_entry.id   AF-A0A439PG56-F1
#
_cell.length_a   1.000
_cell.length_b   1.000
_cell.length_c   1.000
_cell.angle_alpha   90.00
_cell.angle_beta   90.00
_cell.angle_gamma   90.00
#
_symmetry.space_group_name_H-M   'P 1'
#
loop_
_entity.id
_entity.type
_entity.pdbx_description
1 polymer ?
#
loop_
_entity_poly.entity_id
_entity_poly.type
_entity_poly.pdbx_seq_one_letter_code
_entity_poly.pdbx_strand_id
1 'polypeptide(L)'
;MIVMTAILEPVSASAHKADGGWTYPPACCRGDRTTGDCGSIPSMTVTPEAGGYVIILRPGDHRKVTHQNRYFVPYDSVIPSGDERFHICLHPTEEHENCFFAPAEAM
;
A
#
# COMPACT_ATOMS: atom_id res chain seq x y z
N MET A 1 24.13 39.86 15.11
CA MET A 1 22.88 39.39 14.48
C MET A 1 23.06 37.91 14.21
N ILE A 2 22.33 37.04 14.90
CA ILE A 2 22.44 35.58 14.74
C ILE A 2 21.32 35.16 13.80
N VAL A 3 21.70 34.67 12.61
CA VAL A 3 20.77 34.13 11.61
C VAL A 3 20.28 32.76 12.11
N MET A 4 19.01 32.65 12.48
CA MET A 4 18.39 31.35 12.73
C MET A 4 18.01 30.73 11.38
N THR A 5 18.88 29.88 10.85
CA THR A 5 18.53 28.98 9.75
C THR A 5 17.66 27.85 10.31
N ALA A 6 16.37 27.89 10.02
CA ALA A 6 15.46 26.78 10.30
C ALA A 6 15.82 25.59 9.41
N ILE A 7 16.36 24.53 10.04
CA ILE A 7 16.62 23.25 9.40
C ILE A 7 15.28 22.52 9.33
N LEU A 8 14.69 22.41 8.13
CA LEU A 8 13.55 21.54 7.89
C LEU A 8 14.07 20.10 7.82
N GLU A 9 13.95 19.37 8.92
CA GLU A 9 14.25 17.94 8.94
C GLU A 9 13.23 17.20 8.05
N PRO A 10 13.68 16.43 7.05
CA PRO A 10 12.79 15.58 6.30
C PRO A 10 12.25 14.53 7.26
N VAL A 11 10.94 14.57 7.51
CA VAL A 11 10.22 13.51 8.22
C VAL A 11 10.38 12.26 7.38
N SER A 12 11.37 11.44 7.74
CA SER A 12 11.54 10.11 7.18
C SER A 12 10.30 9.32 7.58
N ALA A 13 9.36 9.17 6.63
CA ALA A 13 8.34 8.16 6.76
C ALA A 13 9.08 6.82 6.82
N SER A 14 9.19 6.26 8.03
CA SER A 14 9.76 4.93 8.22
C SER A 14 8.93 4.00 7.36
N ALA A 15 9.57 3.38 6.37
CA ALA A 15 8.90 2.40 5.54
C ALA A 15 8.92 1.09 6.30
N HIS A 16 7.73 0.52 6.54
CA HIS A 16 7.64 -0.68 7.35
C HIS A 16 7.85 -1.92 6.53
N LYS A 17 8.42 -2.92 7.20
CA LYS A 17 8.64 -4.22 6.59
C LYS A 17 7.30 -4.94 6.45
N ALA A 18 7.01 -5.56 5.31
CA ALA A 18 6.00 -6.62 5.25
C ALA A 18 6.50 -7.85 6.04
N ASP A 19 5.63 -8.83 6.32
CA ASP A 19 6.06 -10.10 6.92
C ASP A 19 6.93 -10.87 5.92
N GLY A 20 8.25 -10.84 6.10
CA GLY A 20 9.21 -11.40 5.13
C GLY A 20 10.48 -10.59 4.94
N GLY A 21 10.57 -9.39 5.54
CA GLY A 21 11.82 -8.61 5.53
C GLY A 21 11.96 -7.58 4.41
N TRP A 22 11.03 -7.57 3.45
CA TRP A 22 10.84 -6.56 2.41
C TRP A 22 10.22 -5.29 2.97
N THR A 23 10.61 -4.13 2.45
CA THR A 23 10.15 -2.81 2.89
C THR A 23 9.41 -2.12 1.75
N TYR A 24 8.22 -1.56 2.03
CA TYR A 24 7.48 -0.82 1.02
C TYR A 24 8.22 0.44 0.53
N PRO A 25 8.11 0.82 -0.75
CA PRO A 25 8.62 2.10 -1.22
C PRO A 25 8.00 3.29 -0.45
N PRO A 26 8.79 4.29 -0.01
CA PRO A 26 8.27 5.48 0.69
C PRO A 26 7.28 6.32 -0.13
N ALA A 27 7.33 6.21 -1.47
CA ALA A 27 6.37 6.85 -2.37
C ALA A 27 4.96 6.21 -2.29
N CYS A 28 4.90 4.92 -1.95
CA CYS A 28 3.65 4.16 -1.83
C CYS A 28 3.09 4.20 -0.41
N CYS A 29 3.98 4.11 0.56
CA CYS A 29 3.63 3.83 1.94
C CYS A 29 4.17 4.89 2.89
N ARG A 30 3.33 5.26 3.84
CA ARG A 30 3.72 6.07 4.99
C ARG A 30 3.38 5.34 6.28
N GLY A 31 4.14 5.62 7.33
CA GLY A 31 3.89 5.11 8.68
C GLY A 31 4.18 3.62 8.83
N ASP A 32 3.77 3.07 9.99
CA ASP A 32 4.23 1.78 10.47
C ASP A 32 3.37 0.53 10.32
N ARG A 33 3.90 -0.65 10.73
CA ARG A 33 3.07 -1.88 10.74
C ARG A 33 1.80 -1.69 11.56
N THR A 34 1.81 -0.77 12.51
CA THR A 34 0.73 -0.41 13.44
C THR A 34 0.00 0.88 13.03
N THR A 35 0.67 1.85 12.42
CA THR A 35 0.12 3.19 12.09
C THR A 35 0.05 3.51 10.60
N GLY A 36 0.69 2.70 9.77
CA GLY A 36 0.90 2.95 8.37
C GLY A 36 -0.26 2.58 7.48
N ASP A 37 -0.18 3.10 6.26
CA ASP A 37 -1.24 3.02 5.27
C ASP A 37 -1.23 1.73 4.46
N CYS A 38 -0.32 0.81 4.80
CA CYS A 38 0.02 -0.36 4.00
C CYS A 38 -0.22 -1.64 4.76
N GLY A 39 -0.76 -2.62 4.06
CA GLY A 39 -1.03 -3.93 4.62
C GLY A 39 -1.28 -4.97 3.53
N SER A 40 -1.03 -6.22 3.89
CA SER A 40 -1.43 -7.35 3.07
C SER A 40 -2.95 -7.45 3.01
N ILE A 41 -3.46 -7.87 1.87
CA ILE A 41 -4.89 -8.17 1.68
C ILE A 41 -5.07 -9.64 1.33
N PRO A 42 -6.22 -10.25 1.67
CA PRO A 42 -6.48 -11.64 1.32
C PRO A 42 -6.57 -11.81 -0.20
N SER A 43 -5.98 -12.87 -0.76
CA SER A 43 -6.00 -13.11 -2.22
C SER A 43 -7.41 -13.21 -2.80
N MET A 44 -8.37 -13.71 -2.03
CA MET A 44 -9.79 -13.79 -2.42
C MET A 44 -10.47 -12.43 -2.64
N THR A 45 -9.83 -11.33 -2.24
CA THR A 45 -10.31 -9.95 -2.49
C THR A 45 -9.86 -9.41 -3.84
N VAL A 46 -8.98 -10.12 -4.56
CA VAL A 46 -8.36 -9.70 -5.81
C VAL A 46 -8.83 -10.60 -6.95
N THR A 47 -9.44 -10.00 -7.96
CA THR A 47 -9.89 -10.68 -9.17
C THR A 47 -9.14 -10.12 -10.37
N PRO A 48 -8.37 -10.95 -11.12
CA PRO A 48 -7.81 -10.52 -12.39
C PRO A 48 -8.93 -10.33 -13.41
N GLU A 49 -8.88 -9.23 -14.14
CA GLU A 49 -9.83 -8.84 -15.17
C GLU A 49 -9.09 -8.43 -16.45
N ALA A 50 -9.84 -8.14 -17.51
CA ALA A 50 -9.27 -7.57 -18.72
C ALA A 50 -8.64 -6.19 -18.42
N GLY A 51 -7.32 -6.12 -18.52
CA GLY A 51 -6.56 -4.87 -18.37
C GLY A 51 -6.08 -4.54 -16.95
N GLY A 52 -6.46 -5.31 -15.94
CA GLY A 52 -5.95 -5.08 -14.58
C GLY A 52 -6.62 -5.96 -13.52
N TYR A 53 -6.39 -5.64 -12.26
CA TYR A 53 -7.06 -6.27 -11.13
C TYR A 53 -8.24 -5.44 -10.65
N VAL A 54 -9.33 -6.12 -10.32
CA VAL A 54 -10.41 -5.57 -9.50
C VAL A 54 -10.22 -6.04 -8.07
N ILE A 55 -10.20 -5.11 -7.14
CA ILE A 55 -9.97 -5.38 -5.72
C ILE A 55 -11.21 -4.94 -4.94
N ILE A 56 -11.78 -5.83 -4.13
CA ILE A 56 -12.93 -5.53 -3.29
C ILE A 56 -12.55 -5.78 -1.84
N LEU A 57 -12.42 -4.72 -1.05
CA LEU A 57 -12.08 -4.82 0.37
C LEU A 57 -13.29 -4.50 1.23
N ARG A 58 -13.47 -5.27 2.30
CA ARG A 58 -14.47 -5.07 3.34
C ARG A 58 -13.79 -4.80 4.69
N PRO A 59 -14.53 -4.30 5.68
CA PRO A 59 -14.00 -4.17 7.03
C PRO A 59 -13.41 -5.49 7.52
N GLY A 60 -12.13 -5.44 7.92
CA GLY A 60 -11.35 -6.62 8.34
C GLY A 60 -10.34 -7.12 7.29
N ASP A 61 -10.54 -6.86 6.00
CA ASP A 61 -9.59 -7.28 4.95
C ASP A 61 -8.33 -6.41 4.93
N HIS A 62 -8.46 -5.17 5.38
CA HIS A 62 -7.36 -4.23 5.57
C HIS A 62 -7.70 -3.28 6.73
N ARG A 63 -6.71 -2.92 7.57
CA ARG A 63 -6.95 -2.14 8.80
C ARG A 63 -7.66 -0.81 8.57
N LYS A 64 -7.34 -0.12 7.46
CA LYS A 64 -7.92 1.20 7.15
C LYS A 64 -9.35 1.14 6.60
N VAL A 65 -9.85 -0.05 6.28
CA VAL A 65 -11.15 -0.22 5.61
C VAL A 65 -12.26 -0.26 6.66
N THR A 66 -13.15 0.71 6.63
CA THR A 66 -14.32 0.85 7.52
C THR A 66 -15.65 0.54 6.82
N HIS A 67 -15.66 0.49 5.49
CA HIS A 67 -16.79 0.05 4.67
C HIS A 67 -16.31 -0.65 3.39
N GLN A 68 -17.22 -1.22 2.59
CA GLN A 68 -16.80 -1.91 1.38
C GLN A 68 -16.32 -0.92 0.32
N ASN A 69 -15.09 -1.12 -0.16
CA ASN A 69 -14.47 -0.34 -1.23
C ASN A 69 -14.11 -1.21 -2.44
N ARG A 70 -14.15 -0.62 -3.63
CA ARG A 70 -13.79 -1.27 -4.90
C ARG A 70 -12.74 -0.45 -5.64
N TYR A 71 -11.63 -1.08 -5.98
CA TYR A 71 -10.52 -0.47 -6.72
C TYR A 71 -10.31 -1.20 -8.05
N PHE A 72 -9.76 -0.49 -9.03
CA PHE A 72 -9.30 -1.08 -10.28
C PHE A 72 -7.86 -0.63 -10.53
N VAL A 73 -6.95 -1.60 -10.65
CA VAL A 73 -5.52 -1.34 -10.83
C VAL A 73 -5.05 -1.91 -12.17
N PRO A 74 -4.66 -1.07 -13.14
CA PRO A 74 -4.10 -1.52 -14.41
C PRO A 74 -2.84 -2.36 -14.24
N TYR A 75 -2.65 -3.42 -15.05
CA TYR A 75 -1.48 -4.31 -14.92
C TYR A 75 -0.13 -3.59 -15.05
N ASP A 76 -0.05 -2.53 -15.86
CA ASP A 76 1.15 -1.72 -16.06
C ASP A 76 1.51 -0.81 -14.88
N SER A 77 0.60 -0.66 -13.91
CA SER A 77 0.80 0.06 -12.65
C SER A 77 1.11 -0.86 -11.46
N VAL A 78 1.02 -2.17 -11.64
CA VAL A 78 1.22 -3.17 -10.58
C VAL A 78 2.70 -3.29 -10.25
N ILE A 79 3.01 -3.32 -8.95
CA ILE A 79 4.38 -3.47 -8.47
C ILE A 79 4.56 -4.91 -7.95
N PRO A 80 5.65 -5.62 -8.28
CA PRO A 80 5.91 -6.92 -7.67
C PRO A 80 6.03 -6.81 -6.14
N SER A 81 5.33 -7.68 -5.40
CA SER A 81 5.50 -7.80 -3.96
C SER A 81 6.78 -8.54 -3.61
N GLY A 82 7.40 -8.20 -2.48
CA GLY A 82 8.64 -8.83 -2.03
C GLY A 82 8.45 -10.10 -1.19
N ASP A 83 7.21 -10.56 -1.01
CA ASP A 83 6.85 -11.66 -0.11
C ASP A 83 5.76 -12.59 -0.69
N GLU A 84 5.53 -12.52 -2.00
CA GLU A 84 4.53 -13.31 -2.74
C GLU A 84 3.10 -13.21 -2.19
N ARG A 85 2.76 -12.08 -1.55
CA ARG A 85 1.38 -11.76 -1.14
C ARG A 85 0.88 -10.51 -1.83
N PHE A 86 -0.45 -10.34 -1.84
CA PHE A 86 -1.07 -9.10 -2.29
C PHE A 86 -1.02 -8.05 -1.19
N HIS A 87 -0.70 -6.81 -1.55
CA HIS A 87 -0.72 -5.68 -0.63
C HIS A 87 -1.33 -4.46 -1.31
N ILE A 88 -1.96 -3.62 -0.50
CA ILE A 88 -2.51 -2.36 -0.96
C ILE A 88 -2.14 -1.24 0.00
N CYS A 89 -1.93 -0.05 -0.54
CA CYS A 89 -1.69 1.16 0.22
C CYS A 89 -2.89 2.07 0.09
N LEU A 90 -3.56 2.38 1.19
CA LEU A 90 -4.73 3.25 1.21
C LEU A 90 -4.35 4.62 1.79
N HIS A 91 -4.03 5.58 0.92
CA HIS A 91 -3.60 6.92 1.32
C HIS A 91 -4.23 7.99 0.41
N PRO A 92 -4.67 9.15 0.98
CA PRO A 92 -4.70 9.49 2.40
C PRO A 92 -5.85 8.81 3.18
N THR A 93 -6.93 8.45 2.48
CA THR A 93 -8.11 7.78 3.05
C THR A 93 -8.26 6.37 2.48
N GLU A 94 -9.29 5.64 2.91
CA GLU A 94 -9.65 4.33 2.35
C GLU A 94 -10.35 4.40 0.98
N GLU A 95 -10.61 5.59 0.45
CA GLU A 95 -11.37 5.76 -0.81
C GLU A 95 -10.51 5.54 -2.06
N HIS A 96 -9.18 5.64 -1.92
CA HIS A 96 -8.26 5.59 -3.04
C HIS A 96 -7.07 4.70 -2.70
N GLU A 97 -6.70 3.83 -3.65
CA GLU A 97 -5.42 3.17 -3.61
C GLU A 97 -4.32 4.13 -4.05
N ASN A 98 -3.17 4.07 -3.36
CA ASN A 98 -1.97 4.80 -3.77
C ASN A 98 -1.00 3.88 -4.54
N CYS A 99 -0.86 2.64 -4.08
CA CYS A 99 -0.10 1.60 -4.76
C CYS A 99 -0.72 0.23 -4.47
N PHE A 100 -0.50 -0.71 -5.39
CA PHE A 100 -0.89 -2.09 -5.25
C PHE A 100 0.26 -3.01 -5.63
N PHE A 101 0.45 -4.06 -4.83
CA PHE A 101 1.52 -5.03 -5.01
C PHE A 101 0.94 -6.43 -5.20
N ALA A 102 1.45 -7.14 -6.19
CA ALA A 102 1.01 -8.50 -6.52
C ALA A 102 2.19 -9.49 -6.48
N PRO A 103 1.94 -10.78 -6.19
CA PRO A 103 2.93 -11.84 -6.37
C PRO A 103 3.48 -11.85 -7.80
N ALA A 104 4.77 -12.15 -7.98
CA ALA A 104 5.39 -12.10 -9.31
C ALA A 104 4.79 -13.13 -10.27
N GLU A 105 4.27 -14.25 -9.74
CA GLU A 105 3.58 -15.29 -10.53
C GLU A 105 2.15 -14.92 -10.93
N ALA A 106 1.57 -13.87 -10.33
CA ALA A 106 0.20 -13.45 -10.63
C ALA A 106 0.13 -12.45 -11.79
N MET A 107 1.27 -11.92 -12.23
CA MET A 107 1.45 -10.86 -13.24
C MET A 107 1.82 -11.44 -14.61
#